data_AF-A0A2M6Y4R6-F1
#
_entry.id   AF-A0A2M6Y4R6-F1
#
_cell.length_a   1.000
_cell.length_b   1.000
_cell.length_c   1.000
_cell.angle_alpha   90.00
_cell.angle_beta   90.00
_cell.angle_gamma   90.00
#
_symmetry.space_group_name_H-M   'P 1'
#
loop_
_entity.id
_entity.type
_entity.pdbx_description
1 polymer ?
#
loop_
_entity_poly.entity_id
_entity_poly.type
_entity_poly.pdbx_seq_one_letter_code
_entity_poly.pdbx_strand_id
1 'polypeptide(L)'
;DGFNPGTTYYFSIEAVNAHGLRSEVSNQAAAYALTPLPPMNFKAVVSGSTVTLSWIAPAGYQNRIPFSDRFSPAYPYEIKAYRVYRATAPAAAEWVFQQEVSSDTLSWADGAGGDGDYYYHARSVNQAGASLPSYARNGVSGGLYFLGPDNETSLEISDGAGAAFFSDSGDPMQSYSVEITTSAGDLGGRVLKSVEFTAYRGGLQADPNFVLTEKARMKLYYRKSGDSIIPSAVPESNALSIFFHNGSRWLQMYGGVNTEERSVQLSTSYLGRYQLRSTERGGGFGADTAGLTNRLITPNGDGKNDTMVFIYDNPLGNTVKGRIYDLRGTLVASMTQGPVGNSLLWDARAGGRVVPGGIYIYQITAGAKRYNGTVAVIR
;
A
#
# COMPACT_ATOMS: atom_id res chain seq x y z
N ASP A 1 -3.28 -20.13 29.33
CA ASP A 1 -4.07 -20.57 28.16
C ASP A 1 -5.52 -20.11 28.28
N GLY A 2 -6.22 -19.92 27.16
CA GLY A 2 -7.65 -19.55 27.16
C GLY A 2 -7.97 -18.06 27.03
N PHE A 3 -7.01 -17.22 26.62
CA PHE A 3 -7.27 -15.81 26.32
C PHE A 3 -7.58 -15.63 24.82
N ASN A 4 -8.76 -15.11 24.51
CA ASN A 4 -9.19 -14.81 23.16
C ASN A 4 -8.62 -13.45 22.70
N PRO A 5 -8.10 -13.34 21.46
CA PRO A 5 -7.67 -12.07 20.89
C PRO A 5 -8.71 -10.97 21.05
N GLY A 6 -8.24 -9.76 21.34
CA GLY A 6 -9.10 -8.58 21.44
C GLY A 6 -10.04 -8.59 22.66
N THR A 7 -9.81 -9.48 23.63
CA THR A 7 -10.62 -9.56 24.84
C THR A 7 -9.90 -8.94 26.03
N THR A 8 -10.61 -8.08 26.77
CA THR A 8 -10.15 -7.55 28.06
C THR A 8 -10.53 -8.52 29.16
N TYR A 9 -9.57 -8.98 29.93
CA TYR A 9 -9.73 -9.86 31.08
C TYR A 9 -9.51 -9.07 32.36
N TYR A 10 -10.39 -9.28 33.33
CA TYR A 10 -10.28 -8.70 34.66
C TYR A 10 -9.90 -9.79 35.65
N PHE A 11 -8.87 -9.54 36.44
CA PHE A 11 -8.34 -10.45 37.44
C PHE A 11 -8.48 -9.84 38.81
N SER A 12 -8.87 -10.66 39.76
CA SER A 12 -8.82 -10.38 41.19
C SER A 12 -8.41 -11.66 41.91
N ILE A 13 -7.71 -11.51 43.03
CA ILE A 13 -7.22 -12.65 43.81
C ILE A 13 -7.87 -12.67 45.18
N GLU A 14 -8.10 -13.88 45.69
CA GLU A 14 -8.49 -14.16 47.08
C GLU A 14 -7.47 -15.14 47.67
N ALA A 15 -7.09 -14.95 48.93
CA ALA A 15 -6.25 -15.90 49.65
C ALA A 15 -7.12 -16.90 50.39
N VAL A 16 -6.73 -18.19 50.40
CA VAL A 16 -7.40 -19.26 51.16
C VAL A 16 -6.41 -19.86 52.16
N ASN A 17 -6.78 -19.93 53.44
CA ASN A 17 -5.92 -20.57 54.46
C ASN A 17 -6.16 -22.09 54.55
N ALA A 18 -5.37 -22.79 55.37
CA ALA A 18 -5.46 -24.24 55.56
C ALA A 18 -6.81 -24.73 56.14
N HIS A 19 -7.64 -23.83 56.67
CA HIS A 19 -8.98 -24.12 57.17
C HIS A 19 -10.09 -23.75 56.19
N GLY A 20 -9.75 -23.34 54.96
CA GLY A 20 -10.72 -22.98 53.92
C GLY A 20 -11.33 -21.58 54.05
N LEU A 21 -10.83 -20.73 54.96
CA LEU A 21 -11.27 -19.33 55.06
C LEU A 21 -10.66 -18.49 53.94
N ARG A 22 -11.52 -17.69 53.29
CA ARG A 22 -11.18 -16.78 52.19
C ARG A 22 -10.98 -15.35 52.70
N SER A 23 -10.01 -14.64 52.14
CA SER A 23 -9.85 -13.19 52.36
C SER A 23 -10.92 -12.38 51.62
N GLU A 24 -10.93 -11.07 51.85
CA GLU A 24 -11.56 -10.16 50.89
C GLU A 24 -10.85 -10.24 49.53
N VAL A 25 -11.61 -9.93 48.46
CA VAL A 25 -11.12 -9.92 47.08
C VAL A 25 -10.21 -8.71 46.88
N SER A 26 -9.08 -8.89 46.19
CA SER A 26 -8.17 -7.80 45.85
C SER A 26 -8.82 -6.74 44.96
N ASN A 27 -8.14 -5.61 44.78
CA ASN A 27 -8.45 -4.71 43.67
C ASN A 27 -8.36 -5.46 42.33
N GLN A 28 -9.16 -5.02 41.35
CA GLN A 28 -9.17 -5.60 40.01
C GLN A 28 -8.00 -5.10 39.17
N ALA A 29 -7.37 -5.99 38.43
CA ALA A 29 -6.40 -5.69 37.38
C ALA A 29 -6.99 -6.06 36.01
N ALA A 30 -6.73 -5.27 34.97
CA ALA A 30 -7.18 -5.56 33.61
C ALA A 30 -5.99 -5.93 32.72
N ALA A 31 -6.17 -6.92 31.83
CA ALA A 31 -5.22 -7.24 30.77
C ALA A 31 -5.94 -7.42 29.44
N TYR A 32 -5.30 -7.02 28.34
CA TYR A 32 -5.87 -7.11 26.99
C TYR A 32 -5.07 -8.11 26.15
N ALA A 33 -5.75 -9.11 25.59
CA ALA A 33 -5.10 -10.14 24.79
C ALA A 33 -4.79 -9.63 23.37
N LEU A 34 -3.51 -9.36 23.12
CA LEU A 34 -3.02 -8.78 21.87
C LEU A 34 -2.41 -9.84 20.95
N THR A 35 -2.70 -9.77 19.66
CA THR A 35 -1.98 -10.55 18.64
C THR A 35 -0.75 -9.78 18.16
N PRO A 36 0.33 -10.47 17.77
CA PRO A 36 1.53 -9.83 17.25
C PRO A 36 1.26 -9.18 15.89
N LEU A 37 2.12 -8.25 15.49
CA LEU A 37 2.26 -7.83 14.09
C LEU A 37 2.75 -9.00 13.22
N PRO A 38 2.53 -8.94 11.89
CA PRO A 38 3.11 -9.90 10.97
C PRO A 38 4.65 -9.86 10.98
N PRO A 39 5.34 -10.96 10.61
CA PRO A 39 6.79 -10.96 10.44
C PRO A 39 7.21 -9.86 9.47
N MET A 40 8.34 -9.23 9.76
CA MET A 40 8.89 -8.14 8.95
C MET A 40 9.96 -8.70 8.01
N ASN A 41 10.36 -7.91 7.01
CA ASN A 41 11.50 -8.23 6.13
C ASN A 41 11.37 -9.64 5.50
N PHE A 42 10.14 -10.01 5.14
CA PHE A 42 9.80 -11.31 4.57
C PHE A 42 10.38 -11.42 3.15
N LYS A 43 11.31 -12.34 2.95
CA LYS A 43 12.03 -12.60 1.70
C LYS A 43 11.71 -14.01 1.22
N ALA A 44 11.75 -14.20 -0.10
CA ALA A 44 11.68 -15.50 -0.75
C ALA A 44 12.78 -15.54 -1.82
N VAL A 45 13.60 -16.59 -1.80
CA VAL A 45 14.74 -16.76 -2.71
C VAL A 45 14.73 -18.18 -3.25
N VAL A 46 14.67 -18.33 -4.58
CA VAL A 46 14.78 -19.63 -5.25
C VAL A 46 16.25 -20.02 -5.41
N SER A 47 16.54 -21.29 -5.10
CA SER A 47 17.81 -21.94 -5.41
C SER A 47 17.54 -23.38 -5.86
N GLY A 48 17.71 -23.64 -7.16
CA GLY A 48 17.33 -24.92 -7.76
C GLY A 48 15.82 -25.16 -7.62
N SER A 49 15.44 -26.32 -7.08
CA SER A 49 14.03 -26.69 -6.86
C SER A 49 13.46 -26.20 -5.52
N THR A 50 14.22 -25.43 -4.75
CA THR A 50 13.86 -25.03 -3.37
C THR A 50 13.64 -23.53 -3.28
N VAL A 51 12.57 -23.12 -2.59
CA VAL A 51 12.33 -21.72 -2.22
C VAL A 51 12.70 -21.55 -0.75
N THR A 52 13.71 -20.75 -0.45
CA THR A 52 14.06 -20.37 0.93
C THR A 52 13.35 -19.08 1.30
N LEU A 53 12.51 -19.15 2.32
CA LEU A 53 11.83 -18.03 2.94
C LEU A 53 12.63 -17.57 4.17
N SER A 54 12.78 -16.27 4.35
CA SER A 54 13.39 -15.70 5.56
C SER A 54 12.64 -14.45 6.02
N TRP A 55 12.68 -14.17 7.32
CA TRP A 55 12.00 -13.04 7.93
C TRP A 55 12.70 -12.62 9.21
N ILE A 56 12.24 -11.51 9.79
CA ILE A 56 12.60 -11.09 11.14
C ILE A 56 11.35 -10.98 12.01
N ALA A 57 11.53 -11.09 13.32
CA ALA A 57 10.45 -10.92 14.27
C ALA A 57 9.77 -9.53 14.13
N PRO A 58 8.46 -9.43 14.38
CA PRO A 58 7.79 -8.13 14.45
C PRO A 58 8.29 -7.30 15.62
N ALA A 59 8.13 -5.97 15.53
CA ALA A 59 8.52 -5.05 16.60
C ALA A 59 7.49 -4.93 17.75
N GLY A 60 6.29 -5.50 17.59
CA GLY A 60 5.20 -5.34 18.56
C GLY A 60 3.90 -6.01 18.18
N TYR A 61 2.82 -5.52 18.78
CA TYR A 61 1.46 -6.03 18.64
C TYR A 61 0.66 -5.31 17.55
N GLN A 62 -0.43 -5.92 17.08
CA GLN A 62 -1.29 -5.37 16.02
C GLN A 62 -1.87 -4.00 16.38
N ASN A 63 -2.08 -3.68 17.65
CA ASN A 63 -2.51 -2.34 18.09
C ASN A 63 -1.34 -1.33 18.19
N ARG A 64 -0.17 -1.67 17.66
CA ARG A 64 1.03 -0.83 17.61
C ARG A 64 1.70 -0.58 18.96
N ILE A 65 1.40 -1.38 19.98
CA ILE A 65 2.20 -1.42 21.21
C ILE A 65 3.50 -2.19 20.93
N PRO A 66 4.69 -1.64 21.23
CA PRO A 66 5.96 -2.33 21.01
C PRO A 66 6.12 -3.52 21.97
N PHE A 67 6.92 -4.51 21.55
CA PHE A 67 7.42 -5.53 22.45
C PHE A 67 8.42 -4.95 23.46
N SER A 68 8.62 -5.69 24.54
CA SER A 68 9.59 -5.35 25.60
C SER A 68 11.02 -5.33 25.05
N ASP A 69 11.34 -6.35 24.24
CA ASP A 69 12.55 -6.42 23.43
C ASP A 69 12.21 -6.92 22.02
N ARG A 70 12.28 -6.03 21.02
CA ARG A 70 11.99 -6.38 19.63
C ARG A 70 13.04 -7.27 18.97
N PHE A 71 14.22 -7.42 19.57
CA PHE A 71 15.27 -8.31 19.08
C PHE A 71 15.15 -9.72 19.65
N SER A 72 14.45 -9.88 20.79
CA SER A 72 14.20 -11.16 21.43
C SER A 72 12.79 -11.20 22.04
N PRO A 73 11.74 -11.37 21.20
CA PRO A 73 10.37 -11.40 21.68
C PRO A 73 10.14 -12.53 22.69
N ALA A 74 9.48 -12.22 23.79
CA ALA A 74 9.23 -13.16 24.88
C ALA A 74 8.26 -14.29 24.49
N TYR A 75 8.69 -15.53 24.66
CA TYR A 75 7.84 -16.71 24.53
C TYR A 75 6.92 -16.89 25.76
N PRO A 76 5.66 -17.34 25.60
CA PRO A 76 4.88 -17.49 24.37
C PRO A 76 3.99 -16.25 24.09
N TYR A 77 4.12 -15.18 24.87
CA TYR A 77 3.16 -14.08 24.92
C TYR A 77 3.39 -12.99 23.87
N GLU A 78 4.64 -12.75 23.47
CA GLU A 78 4.96 -11.86 22.34
C GLU A 78 5.03 -12.69 21.05
N ILE A 79 5.83 -13.77 21.03
CA ILE A 79 5.89 -14.74 19.93
C ILE A 79 6.01 -16.16 20.49
N LYS A 80 5.12 -17.03 20.04
CA LYS A 80 5.12 -18.48 20.31
C LYS A 80 5.64 -19.27 19.10
N ALA A 81 5.29 -18.86 17.89
CA ALA A 81 5.59 -19.58 16.66
C ALA A 81 5.41 -18.68 15.42
N TYR A 82 5.89 -19.16 14.27
CA TYR A 82 5.55 -18.61 12.95
C TYR A 82 4.82 -19.66 12.11
N ARG A 83 3.80 -19.24 11.36
CA ARG A 83 3.08 -20.10 10.41
C ARG A 83 3.33 -19.64 8.98
N VAL A 84 3.74 -20.58 8.13
CA VAL A 84 4.03 -20.34 6.72
C VAL A 84 2.89 -20.86 5.85
N TYR A 85 2.53 -20.09 4.84
CA TYR A 85 1.46 -20.40 3.90
C TYR A 85 1.93 -20.24 2.46
N ARG A 86 1.31 -20.98 1.55
CA ARG A 86 1.58 -20.97 0.11
C ARG A 86 0.30 -20.86 -0.70
N ALA A 87 0.34 -20.14 -1.82
CA ALA A 87 -0.74 -20.04 -2.79
C ALA A 87 -0.19 -20.01 -4.23
N THR A 88 -1.07 -20.15 -5.22
CA THR A 88 -0.74 -20.06 -6.66
C THR A 88 -0.99 -18.67 -7.24
N ALA A 89 -1.49 -17.74 -6.44
CA ALA A 89 -1.68 -16.34 -6.79
C ALA A 89 -1.53 -15.46 -5.53
N PRO A 90 -1.16 -14.18 -5.68
CA PRO A 90 -0.94 -13.30 -4.53
C PRO A 90 -2.25 -12.80 -3.93
N ALA A 91 -3.33 -12.73 -4.72
CA ALA A 91 -4.63 -12.20 -4.33
C ALA A 91 -5.73 -13.12 -4.88
N ALA A 92 -6.92 -13.07 -4.27
CA ALA A 92 -8.07 -13.91 -4.59
C ALA A 92 -7.75 -15.43 -4.60
N ALA A 93 -6.73 -15.83 -3.85
CA ALA A 93 -6.20 -17.18 -3.82
C ALA A 93 -6.53 -17.91 -2.52
N GLU A 94 -6.60 -19.24 -2.60
CA GLU A 94 -6.63 -20.11 -1.43
C GLU A 94 -5.20 -20.29 -0.88
N TRP A 95 -5.00 -19.85 0.36
CA TRP A 95 -3.72 -19.96 1.04
C TRP A 95 -3.64 -21.26 1.84
N VAL A 96 -2.77 -22.17 1.39
CA VAL A 96 -2.54 -23.48 1.99
C VAL A 96 -1.48 -23.38 3.07
N PHE A 97 -1.83 -23.77 4.29
CA PHE A 97 -0.87 -23.90 5.40
C PHE A 97 0.21 -24.93 5.07
N GLN A 98 1.48 -24.55 5.29
CA GLN A 98 2.62 -25.44 5.07
C GLN A 98 3.16 -25.97 6.39
N GLN A 99 3.59 -25.06 7.27
CA GLN A 99 4.24 -25.44 8.52
C GLN A 99 4.09 -24.37 9.61
N GLU A 100 4.07 -24.83 10.86
CA GLU A 100 4.32 -24.02 12.05
C GLU A 100 5.74 -24.30 12.55
N VAL A 101 6.55 -23.25 12.74
CA VAL A 101 7.92 -23.32 13.22
C VAL A 101 8.08 -22.56 14.54
N SER A 102 9.11 -22.87 15.32
CA SER A 102 9.33 -22.27 16.65
C SER A 102 9.56 -20.75 16.56
N SER A 103 9.42 -20.06 17.70
CA SER A 103 9.73 -18.62 17.85
C SER A 103 11.17 -18.25 17.47
N ASP A 104 12.10 -19.20 17.53
CA ASP A 104 13.52 -19.00 17.20
C ASP A 104 13.84 -19.26 15.73
N THR A 105 12.87 -19.78 14.95
CA THR A 105 13.06 -20.10 13.54
C THR A 105 12.70 -18.89 12.67
N LEU A 106 13.71 -18.32 12.00
CA LEU A 106 13.58 -17.14 11.12
C LEU A 106 13.85 -17.44 9.63
N SER A 107 13.99 -18.71 9.29
CA SER A 107 14.18 -19.19 7.92
C SER A 107 13.54 -20.57 7.74
N TRP A 108 12.92 -20.79 6.59
CA TRP A 108 12.27 -22.06 6.24
C TRP A 108 12.36 -22.32 4.74
N ALA A 109 12.54 -23.57 4.34
CA ALA A 109 12.71 -23.96 2.94
C ALA A 109 11.55 -24.82 2.44
N ASP A 110 10.93 -24.40 1.34
CA ASP A 110 9.97 -25.21 0.58
C ASP A 110 10.69 -26.00 -0.51
N GLY A 111 10.84 -27.31 -0.29
CA GLY A 111 11.42 -28.23 -1.28
C GLY A 111 10.52 -28.54 -2.48
N ALA A 112 9.22 -28.21 -2.42
CA ALA A 112 8.27 -28.37 -3.52
C ALA A 112 8.06 -27.07 -4.34
N GLY A 113 8.76 -25.99 -3.96
CA GLY A 113 8.50 -24.66 -4.47
C GLY A 113 9.12 -24.33 -5.84
N GLY A 114 10.12 -25.10 -6.31
CA GLY A 114 10.87 -24.73 -7.51
C GLY A 114 10.27 -25.15 -8.86
N ASP A 115 9.22 -25.97 -8.86
CA ASP A 115 8.51 -26.38 -10.09
C ASP A 115 7.28 -25.50 -10.40
N GLY A 116 6.96 -24.49 -9.56
CA GLY A 116 5.75 -23.67 -9.72
C GLY A 116 5.93 -22.21 -9.33
N ASP A 117 5.12 -21.34 -9.94
CA ASP A 117 5.03 -19.91 -9.63
C ASP A 117 4.20 -19.70 -8.34
N TYR A 118 4.80 -20.04 -7.20
CA TYR A 118 4.15 -19.98 -5.90
C TYR A 118 4.37 -18.66 -5.18
N TYR A 119 3.36 -18.28 -4.41
CA TYR A 119 3.36 -17.13 -3.53
C TYR A 119 3.37 -17.61 -2.09
N TYR A 120 4.08 -16.89 -1.23
CA TYR A 120 4.27 -17.22 0.17
C TYR A 120 3.95 -16.03 1.04
N HIS A 121 3.42 -16.27 2.22
CA HIS A 121 3.40 -15.31 3.31
C HIS A 121 3.60 -16.03 4.64
N ALA A 122 3.93 -15.28 5.68
CA ALA A 122 4.01 -15.80 7.04
C ALA A 122 3.08 -15.06 7.99
N ARG A 123 2.76 -15.68 9.12
CA ARG A 123 2.06 -15.07 10.25
C ARG A 123 2.85 -15.32 11.53
N SER A 124 2.93 -14.30 12.37
CA SER A 124 3.41 -14.43 13.74
C SER A 124 2.28 -14.98 14.59
N VAL A 125 2.58 -15.84 15.56
CA VAL A 125 1.58 -16.43 16.45
C VAL A 125 2.06 -16.26 17.88
N ASN A 126 1.17 -15.83 18.77
CA ASN A 126 1.39 -15.83 20.21
C ASN A 126 0.27 -16.57 20.94
N GLN A 127 0.24 -16.47 22.27
CA GLN A 127 -0.79 -17.10 23.09
C GLN A 127 -2.21 -16.60 22.82
N ALA A 128 -2.39 -15.37 22.35
CA ALA A 128 -3.69 -14.85 21.97
C ALA A 128 -4.10 -15.40 20.60
N GLY A 129 -3.23 -15.36 19.60
CA GLY A 129 -3.54 -15.87 18.28
C GLY A 129 -2.54 -15.48 17.20
N ALA A 130 -2.96 -15.59 15.94
CA ALA A 130 -2.14 -15.24 14.79
C ALA A 130 -2.30 -13.76 14.40
N SER A 131 -1.23 -13.17 13.88
CA SER A 131 -1.23 -11.88 13.22
C SER A 131 -2.06 -11.91 11.91
N LEU A 132 -2.24 -10.73 11.31
CA LEU A 132 -2.51 -10.65 9.87
C LEU A 132 -1.35 -11.29 9.07
N PRO A 133 -1.55 -11.67 7.79
CA PRO A 133 -0.45 -12.05 6.91
C PRO A 133 0.62 -10.96 6.81
N SER A 134 1.88 -11.37 6.64
CA SER A 134 2.89 -10.49 6.02
C SER A 134 2.45 -10.14 4.59
N TYR A 135 3.15 -9.22 3.95
CA TYR A 135 3.04 -9.13 2.50
C TYR A 135 3.45 -10.46 1.86
N ALA A 136 2.82 -10.78 0.74
CA ALA A 136 3.13 -11.97 -0.01
C ALA A 136 4.36 -11.75 -0.91
N ARG A 137 5.12 -12.81 -1.10
CA ARG A 137 6.29 -12.88 -1.98
C ARG A 137 6.09 -14.01 -2.95
N ASN A 138 6.38 -13.77 -4.22
CA ASN A 138 6.51 -14.86 -5.18
C ASN A 138 7.94 -15.43 -5.09
N GLY A 139 8.05 -16.76 -5.17
CA GLY A 139 9.34 -17.45 -5.10
C GLY A 139 10.25 -17.13 -6.29
N VAL A 140 9.67 -17.00 -7.49
CA VAL A 140 10.37 -16.85 -8.77
C VAL A 140 10.32 -15.40 -9.28
N SER A 141 9.14 -14.76 -9.26
CA SER A 141 8.97 -13.36 -9.65
C SER A 141 9.08 -12.44 -8.45
N GLY A 142 10.02 -11.51 -8.49
CA GLY A 142 10.38 -10.66 -7.37
C GLY A 142 9.39 -9.51 -7.12
N GLY A 143 8.17 -9.78 -6.66
CA GLY A 143 7.20 -8.76 -6.27
C GLY A 143 6.83 -8.84 -4.80
N LEU A 144 6.61 -7.69 -4.15
CA LEU A 144 5.97 -7.58 -2.84
C LEU A 144 4.50 -7.26 -3.03
N TYR A 145 3.63 -8.13 -2.51
CA TYR A 145 2.18 -7.99 -2.66
C TYR A 145 1.54 -7.71 -1.30
N PHE A 146 1.09 -6.46 -1.11
CA PHE A 146 0.30 -6.08 0.05
C PHE A 146 -1.17 -6.22 -0.31
N LEU A 147 -1.95 -6.85 0.58
CA LEU A 147 -3.36 -7.16 0.34
C LEU A 147 -4.27 -6.39 1.28
N GLY A 148 -5.40 -5.98 0.73
CA GLY A 148 -6.51 -5.41 1.48
C GLY A 148 -7.26 -6.47 2.28
N PRO A 149 -8.14 -6.05 3.20
CA PRO A 149 -8.95 -6.95 4.02
C PRO A 149 -9.90 -7.85 3.23
N ASP A 150 -10.16 -7.52 1.95
CA ASP A 150 -10.98 -8.31 1.04
C ASP A 150 -10.20 -9.45 0.35
N ASN A 151 -8.89 -9.57 0.60
CA ASN A 151 -7.98 -10.51 -0.07
C ASN A 151 -7.93 -10.32 -1.60
N GLU A 152 -8.38 -9.17 -2.12
CA GLU A 152 -8.44 -8.87 -3.56
C GLU A 152 -7.70 -7.58 -3.87
N THR A 153 -8.05 -6.46 -3.21
CA THR A 153 -7.33 -5.20 -3.39
C THR A 153 -5.87 -5.37 -3.06
N SER A 154 -5.01 -4.87 -3.94
CA SER A 154 -3.58 -5.09 -3.80
C SER A 154 -2.73 -3.88 -4.17
N LEU A 155 -1.55 -3.84 -3.56
CA LEU A 155 -0.42 -3.01 -3.95
C LEU A 155 0.75 -3.94 -4.24
N GLU A 156 1.16 -3.99 -5.50
CA GLU A 156 2.32 -4.75 -5.97
C GLU A 156 3.50 -3.81 -6.16
N ILE A 157 4.58 -4.05 -5.42
CA ILE A 157 5.84 -3.32 -5.52
C ILE A 157 6.85 -4.26 -6.19
N SER A 158 7.49 -3.83 -7.26
CA SER A 158 8.58 -4.57 -7.90
C SER A 158 9.79 -4.68 -6.97
N ASP A 159 10.60 -5.73 -7.11
CA ASP A 159 11.81 -5.90 -6.30
C ASP A 159 12.79 -4.74 -6.42
N GLY A 160 12.92 -4.15 -7.61
CA GLY A 160 13.74 -2.95 -7.83
C GLY A 160 13.29 -1.73 -7.00
N ALA A 161 12.02 -1.69 -6.61
CA ALA A 161 11.42 -0.65 -5.79
C ALA A 161 11.26 -1.05 -4.31
N GLY A 162 11.66 -2.28 -3.96
CA GLY A 162 11.43 -2.89 -2.66
C GLY A 162 12.44 -2.52 -1.57
N ALA A 163 13.47 -1.72 -1.87
CA ALA A 163 14.60 -1.50 -0.97
C ALA A 163 14.21 -1.03 0.44
N ALA A 164 13.18 -0.16 0.56
CA ALA A 164 12.70 0.32 1.85
C ALA A 164 12.03 -0.77 2.73
N PHE A 165 11.64 -1.89 2.14
CA PHE A 165 10.97 -3.01 2.82
C PHE A 165 11.95 -4.07 3.33
N PHE A 166 13.25 -3.90 3.06
CA PHE A 166 14.28 -4.83 3.45
C PHE A 166 15.41 -4.14 4.23
N SER A 167 15.98 -4.87 5.19
CA SER A 167 17.18 -4.44 5.92
C SER A 167 18.01 -5.65 6.31
N ASP A 168 19.34 -5.51 6.32
CA ASP A 168 20.23 -6.58 6.81
C ASP A 168 20.59 -6.41 8.29
N SER A 169 20.05 -5.38 8.96
CA SER A 169 20.36 -5.05 10.35
C SER A 169 19.74 -6.00 11.39
N GLY A 170 18.74 -6.79 10.99
CA GLY A 170 17.92 -7.57 11.91
C GLY A 170 16.93 -6.74 12.75
N ASP A 171 16.99 -5.40 12.70
CA ASP A 171 16.05 -4.53 13.40
C ASP A 171 14.77 -4.33 12.56
N PRO A 172 13.58 -4.76 13.03
CA PRO A 172 12.34 -4.53 12.30
C PRO A 172 12.05 -3.05 12.04
N MET A 173 12.55 -2.14 12.88
CA MET A 173 12.39 -0.70 12.69
C MET A 173 13.19 -0.13 11.50
N GLN A 174 14.05 -0.93 10.85
CA GLN A 174 14.79 -0.53 9.64
C GLN A 174 14.11 -0.99 8.35
N SER A 175 12.89 -1.52 8.44
CA SER A 175 12.10 -1.93 7.27
C SER A 175 10.67 -1.38 7.37
N TYR A 176 10.10 -1.09 6.21
CA TYR A 176 8.70 -0.71 6.10
C TYR A 176 7.79 -1.91 5.86
N SER A 177 6.51 -1.72 6.16
CA SER A 177 5.39 -2.55 5.68
C SER A 177 4.25 -1.61 5.28
N VAL A 178 3.38 -2.02 4.36
CA VAL A 178 2.17 -1.28 4.02
C VAL A 178 0.96 -2.01 4.58
N GLU A 179 0.13 -1.30 5.35
CA GLU A 179 -1.18 -1.78 5.73
C GLU A 179 -2.24 -1.13 4.84
N ILE A 180 -3.20 -1.93 4.39
CA ILE A 180 -4.33 -1.47 3.59
C ILE A 180 -5.58 -1.58 4.46
N THR A 181 -6.26 -0.46 4.65
CA THR A 181 -7.53 -0.41 5.39
C THR A 181 -8.66 0.06 4.47
N THR A 182 -9.90 -0.27 4.84
CA THR A 182 -11.11 0.16 4.12
C THR A 182 -11.95 1.09 4.99
N SER A 183 -12.57 2.09 4.38
CA SER A 183 -13.47 3.03 5.07
C SER A 183 -14.90 2.84 4.60
N ALA A 184 -15.65 1.95 5.27
CA ALA A 184 -17.03 1.61 4.87
C ALA A 184 -17.99 2.81 4.93
N GLY A 185 -17.75 3.77 5.85
CA GLY A 185 -18.55 4.99 5.97
C GLY A 185 -18.43 5.95 4.78
N ASP A 186 -17.42 5.79 3.92
CA ASP A 186 -17.26 6.62 2.71
C ASP A 186 -18.09 6.08 1.53
N LEU A 187 -18.64 4.87 1.64
CA LEU A 187 -19.34 4.21 0.54
C LEU A 187 -20.73 4.82 0.32
N GLY A 188 -21.13 4.90 -0.96
CA GLY A 188 -22.43 5.43 -1.35
C GLY A 188 -22.35 6.46 -2.48
N GLY A 189 -23.50 6.75 -3.09
CA GLY A 189 -23.58 7.62 -4.26
C GLY A 189 -22.66 7.12 -5.38
N ARG A 190 -21.61 7.89 -5.69
CA ARG A 190 -20.60 7.55 -6.70
C ARG A 190 -19.40 6.79 -6.16
N VAL A 191 -19.26 6.58 -4.84
CA VAL A 191 -18.09 5.93 -4.24
C VAL A 191 -18.36 4.44 -4.08
N LEU A 192 -17.58 3.63 -4.79
CA LEU A 192 -17.72 2.17 -4.83
C LEU A 192 -16.74 1.48 -3.88
N LYS A 193 -15.59 2.11 -3.63
CA LYS A 193 -14.56 1.64 -2.71
C LYS A 193 -13.81 2.82 -2.12
N SER A 194 -13.45 2.73 -0.84
CA SER A 194 -12.55 3.66 -0.16
C SER A 194 -11.51 2.87 0.59
N VAL A 195 -10.23 3.13 0.28
CA VAL A 195 -9.08 2.43 0.86
C VAL A 195 -7.98 3.42 1.25
N GLU A 196 -7.19 3.04 2.24
CA GLU A 196 -6.02 3.79 2.67
C GLU A 196 -4.81 2.87 2.76
N PHE A 197 -3.76 3.22 2.03
CA PHE A 197 -2.46 2.54 2.04
C PHE A 197 -1.54 3.32 2.97
N THR A 198 -1.16 2.74 4.10
CA THR A 198 -0.31 3.40 5.10
C THR A 198 0.99 2.64 5.25
N ALA A 199 2.12 3.33 5.05
CA ALA A 199 3.42 2.78 5.36
C ALA A 199 3.70 2.87 6.86
N TYR A 200 4.22 1.78 7.43
CA TYR A 200 4.62 1.68 8.82
C TYR A 200 6.07 1.20 8.92
N ARG A 201 6.91 1.97 9.61
CA ARG A 201 8.26 1.55 9.99
C ARG A 201 8.17 0.54 11.13
N GLY A 202 8.77 -0.64 10.95
CA GLY A 202 8.67 -1.75 11.90
C GLY A 202 7.26 -2.28 12.14
N GLY A 203 6.30 -1.91 11.27
CA GLY A 203 4.88 -2.14 11.51
C GLY A 203 4.28 -1.30 12.64
N LEU A 204 5.06 -0.42 13.31
CA LEU A 204 4.63 0.35 14.48
C LEU A 204 4.36 1.82 14.16
N GLN A 205 5.33 2.48 13.55
CA GLN A 205 5.30 3.93 13.35
C GLN A 205 4.80 4.27 11.96
N ALA A 206 3.61 4.87 11.87
CA ALA A 206 3.08 5.37 10.61
C ALA A 206 4.01 6.45 10.04
N ASP A 207 4.26 6.38 8.74
CA ASP A 207 5.00 7.39 8.00
C ASP A 207 4.11 7.96 6.88
N PRO A 208 3.34 9.02 7.17
CA PRO A 208 2.41 9.60 6.21
C PRO A 208 3.11 10.29 5.03
N ASN A 209 4.43 10.53 5.13
CA ASN A 209 5.23 11.16 4.09
C ASN A 209 6.05 10.13 3.29
N PHE A 210 5.86 8.84 3.54
CA PHE A 210 6.55 7.81 2.79
C PHE A 210 6.16 7.84 1.32
N VAL A 211 7.16 7.88 0.45
CA VAL A 211 6.99 7.85 -1.01
C VAL A 211 7.80 6.69 -1.55
N LEU A 212 7.21 5.95 -2.49
CA LEU A 212 7.91 4.87 -3.17
C LEU A 212 8.94 5.45 -4.14
N THR A 213 10.13 4.85 -4.18
CA THR A 213 11.20 5.23 -5.10
C THR A 213 10.86 4.93 -6.56
N GLU A 214 10.03 3.92 -6.80
CA GLU A 214 9.41 3.64 -8.10
C GLU A 214 7.90 3.46 -7.96
N LYS A 215 7.20 3.32 -9.08
CA LYS A 215 5.74 3.15 -9.06
C LYS A 215 5.38 1.73 -8.68
N ALA A 216 4.53 1.59 -7.68
CA ALA A 216 3.81 0.35 -7.42
C ALA A 216 2.60 0.22 -8.35
N ARG A 217 2.19 -1.01 -8.63
CA ARG A 217 0.93 -1.33 -9.31
C ARG A 217 -0.15 -1.53 -8.25
N MET A 218 -1.06 -0.58 -8.16
CA MET A 218 -2.25 -0.69 -7.32
C MET A 218 -3.41 -1.27 -8.13
N LYS A 219 -4.17 -2.21 -7.56
CA LYS A 219 -5.38 -2.78 -8.14
C LYS A 219 -6.55 -2.69 -7.16
N LEU A 220 -7.63 -2.01 -7.55
CA LEU A 220 -8.85 -1.88 -6.77
C LEU A 220 -10.00 -2.67 -7.40
N TYR A 221 -10.49 -3.67 -6.69
CA TYR A 221 -11.61 -4.52 -7.14
C TYR A 221 -12.97 -3.94 -6.77
N TYR A 222 -13.97 -4.17 -7.63
CA TYR A 222 -15.38 -3.87 -7.38
C TYR A 222 -16.25 -5.12 -7.56
N ARG A 223 -17.37 -5.21 -6.82
CA ARG A 223 -18.31 -6.34 -6.90
C ARG A 223 -19.64 -5.94 -7.57
N LYS A 224 -20.30 -6.94 -8.18
CA LYS A 224 -21.68 -6.86 -8.71
C LYS A 224 -22.59 -7.80 -7.91
N SER A 225 -23.89 -7.53 -7.89
CA SER A 225 -24.93 -8.45 -7.39
C SER A 225 -26.02 -8.60 -8.45
N GLY A 226 -26.05 -9.73 -9.17
CA GLY A 226 -26.89 -9.92 -10.36
C GLY A 226 -26.42 -9.09 -11.57
N ASP A 227 -27.35 -8.65 -12.42
CA ASP A 227 -27.07 -7.78 -13.59
C ASP A 227 -26.83 -6.30 -13.22
N SER A 228 -26.90 -5.95 -11.93
CA SER A 228 -26.57 -4.61 -11.43
C SER A 228 -25.29 -4.64 -10.61
N ILE A 229 -24.38 -3.70 -10.90
CA ILE A 229 -23.46 -3.22 -9.87
C ILE A 229 -24.36 -2.61 -8.77
N ILE A 230 -24.10 -2.76 -7.48
CA ILE A 230 -24.82 -2.04 -6.41
C ILE A 230 -23.76 -1.21 -5.68
N PRO A 231 -23.01 -0.39 -6.41
CA PRO A 231 -23.29 0.71 -7.37
C PRO A 231 -24.41 0.58 -8.42
N SER A 232 -25.67 0.87 -8.08
CA SER A 232 -26.82 0.64 -8.98
C SER A 232 -26.62 1.29 -10.37
N ALA A 233 -26.38 0.44 -11.39
CA ALA A 233 -26.12 0.74 -12.79
C ALA A 233 -24.84 1.55 -13.08
N VAL A 234 -23.73 0.86 -13.37
CA VAL A 234 -22.66 1.44 -14.19
C VAL A 234 -22.77 0.79 -15.58
N PRO A 235 -23.39 1.47 -16.56
CA PRO A 235 -23.27 1.05 -17.94
C PRO A 235 -21.83 1.33 -18.38
N GLU A 236 -21.16 0.27 -18.83
CA GLU A 236 -19.87 0.29 -19.51
C GLU A 236 -18.62 0.65 -18.67
N SER A 237 -17.51 -0.02 -19.01
CA SER A 237 -16.16 0.18 -18.45
C SER A 237 -15.66 1.63 -18.47
N ASN A 238 -16.27 2.47 -19.32
CA ASN A 238 -15.95 3.88 -19.47
C ASN A 238 -16.41 4.76 -18.29
N ALA A 239 -17.08 4.16 -17.29
CA ALA A 239 -17.64 4.91 -16.17
C ALA A 239 -16.94 4.72 -14.82
N LEU A 240 -15.68 4.24 -14.76
CA LEU A 240 -14.94 4.02 -13.50
C LEU A 240 -13.64 4.83 -13.43
N SER A 241 -13.30 5.40 -12.28
CA SER A 241 -12.01 6.06 -12.08
C SER A 241 -11.51 5.95 -10.65
N ILE A 242 -10.18 5.87 -10.52
CA ILE A 242 -9.51 6.04 -9.23
C ILE A 242 -9.36 7.52 -8.93
N PHE A 243 -9.57 7.88 -7.67
CA PHE A 243 -9.34 9.19 -7.10
C PHE A 243 -8.36 9.07 -5.95
N PHE A 244 -7.49 10.07 -5.79
CA PHE A 244 -6.52 10.16 -4.69
C PHE A 244 -6.77 11.43 -3.88
N HIS A 245 -6.74 11.32 -2.56
CA HIS A 245 -6.87 12.48 -1.68
C HIS A 245 -5.49 13.08 -1.40
N ASN A 246 -5.22 14.29 -1.89
CA ASN A 246 -3.93 14.95 -1.72
C ASN A 246 -3.77 15.71 -0.39
N GLY A 247 -4.63 15.43 0.59
CA GLY A 247 -4.70 16.15 1.88
C GLY A 247 -5.68 17.32 1.90
N SER A 248 -6.12 17.83 0.74
CA SER A 248 -7.11 18.92 0.66
C SER A 248 -8.32 18.58 -0.21
N ARG A 249 -8.11 17.88 -1.33
CA ARG A 249 -9.16 17.52 -2.27
C ARG A 249 -8.90 16.16 -2.91
N TRP A 250 -9.95 15.61 -3.50
CA TRP A 250 -9.86 14.42 -4.33
C TRP A 250 -9.45 14.78 -5.75
N LEU A 251 -8.36 14.19 -6.22
CA LEU A 251 -7.84 14.32 -7.57
C LEU A 251 -8.20 13.07 -8.36
N GLN A 252 -8.75 13.24 -9.55
CA GLN A 252 -9.02 12.12 -10.44
C GLN A 252 -7.71 11.60 -11.03
N MET A 253 -7.38 10.34 -10.74
CA MET A 253 -6.16 9.67 -11.19
C MET A 253 -6.39 8.75 -12.38
N TYR A 254 -7.64 8.57 -12.80
CA TYR A 254 -8.03 7.61 -13.84
C TYR A 254 -7.62 6.19 -13.48
N GLY A 255 -7.01 5.44 -14.40
CA GLY A 255 -6.66 4.03 -14.24
C GLY A 255 -7.25 3.17 -15.35
N GLY A 256 -6.58 2.06 -15.64
CA GLY A 256 -7.00 1.07 -16.62
C GLY A 256 -8.06 0.14 -16.04
N VAL A 257 -9.20 0.03 -16.70
CA VAL A 257 -10.32 -0.79 -16.25
C VAL A 257 -10.19 -2.18 -16.87
N ASN A 258 -10.20 -3.22 -16.04
CA ASN A 258 -10.35 -4.60 -16.47
C ASN A 258 -11.74 -5.10 -16.04
N THR A 259 -12.61 -5.36 -17.01
CA THR A 259 -14.00 -5.80 -16.77
C THR A 259 -14.10 -7.27 -16.40
N GLU A 260 -13.20 -8.11 -16.90
CA GLU A 260 -13.15 -9.55 -16.61
C GLU A 260 -12.75 -9.76 -15.15
N GLU A 261 -11.66 -9.13 -14.72
CA GLU A 261 -11.19 -9.15 -13.33
C GLU A 261 -12.02 -8.27 -12.40
N ARG A 262 -12.90 -7.41 -12.94
CA ARG A 262 -13.67 -6.41 -12.19
C ARG A 262 -12.77 -5.53 -11.33
N SER A 263 -11.71 -5.02 -11.95
CA SER A 263 -10.68 -4.24 -11.28
C SER A 263 -10.37 -2.95 -12.04
N VAL A 264 -9.83 -1.96 -11.31
CA VAL A 264 -9.19 -0.78 -11.89
C VAL A 264 -7.76 -0.72 -11.40
N GLN A 265 -6.82 -0.60 -12.33
CA GLN A 265 -5.39 -0.60 -12.08
C GLN A 265 -4.78 0.79 -12.28
N LEU A 266 -3.85 1.15 -11.39
CA LEU A 266 -3.08 2.39 -11.47
C LEU A 266 -1.63 2.13 -11.05
N SER A 267 -0.68 2.61 -11.84
CA SER A 267 0.72 2.69 -11.41
C SER A 267 0.95 4.00 -10.68
N THR A 268 1.39 3.97 -9.42
CA THR A 268 1.57 5.17 -8.59
C THR A 268 2.72 5.01 -7.60
N SER A 269 3.45 6.09 -7.32
CA SER A 269 4.43 6.14 -6.23
C SER A 269 3.86 6.68 -4.92
N TYR A 270 2.60 7.14 -4.94
CA TYR A 270 1.94 7.71 -3.78
C TYR A 270 1.24 6.61 -2.96
N LEU A 271 1.39 6.71 -1.64
CA LEU A 271 0.52 6.03 -0.68
C LEU A 271 -0.48 7.04 -0.10
N GLY A 272 -1.45 6.55 0.66
CA GLY A 272 -2.51 7.35 1.26
C GLY A 272 -3.91 6.91 0.84
N ARG A 273 -4.86 7.85 0.82
CA ARG A 273 -6.29 7.56 0.64
C ARG A 273 -6.69 7.58 -0.83
N TYR A 274 -7.32 6.49 -1.27
CA TYR A 274 -7.85 6.32 -2.61
C TYR A 274 -9.32 5.93 -2.58
N GLN A 275 -10.04 6.35 -3.61
CA GLN A 275 -11.41 5.92 -3.85
C GLN A 275 -11.57 5.42 -5.28
N LEU A 276 -12.31 4.33 -5.43
CA LEU A 276 -12.86 3.93 -6.73
C LEU A 276 -14.26 4.56 -6.83
N ARG A 277 -14.49 5.34 -7.89
CA ARG A 277 -15.77 6.02 -8.12
C ARG A 277 -16.34 5.74 -9.50
N SER A 278 -17.66 5.81 -9.61
CA SER A 278 -18.37 5.88 -10.88
C SER A 278 -18.34 7.32 -11.44
N THR A 279 -17.83 7.52 -12.64
CA THR A 279 -17.73 8.83 -13.31
C THR A 279 -17.76 8.66 -14.82
N GLU A 280 -18.51 9.49 -15.54
CA GLU A 280 -18.47 9.51 -17.01
C GLU A 280 -17.07 9.89 -17.48
N ARG A 281 -16.43 9.05 -18.31
CA ARG A 281 -15.20 9.39 -19.03
C ARG A 281 -15.52 9.55 -20.51
N GLY A 282 -14.92 10.56 -21.14
CA GLY A 282 -14.89 10.61 -22.60
C GLY A 282 -14.01 9.48 -23.14
N GLY A 283 -14.44 8.80 -24.21
CA GLY A 283 -13.70 7.67 -24.82
C GLY A 283 -12.37 8.02 -25.52
N GLY A 284 -11.78 9.19 -25.23
CA GLY A 284 -10.52 9.63 -25.81
C GLY A 284 -9.69 10.43 -24.80
N PHE A 285 -8.52 10.90 -25.22
CA PHE A 285 -7.66 11.66 -24.30
C PHE A 285 -8.43 12.80 -23.65
N GLY A 286 -8.42 12.80 -22.33
CA GLY A 286 -9.13 13.74 -21.49
C GLY A 286 -8.23 14.11 -20.32
N ALA A 287 -8.21 15.38 -20.00
CA ALA A 287 -7.78 15.86 -18.69
C ALA A 287 -8.94 16.68 -18.18
N ASP A 288 -9.28 16.56 -16.90
CA ASP A 288 -10.18 17.54 -16.29
C ASP A 288 -9.60 18.95 -16.54
N THR A 289 -10.43 19.99 -16.53
CA THR A 289 -9.96 21.40 -16.68
C THR A 289 -8.91 21.76 -15.59
N ALA A 290 -8.78 20.89 -14.59
CA ALA A 290 -7.82 20.84 -13.49
C ALA A 290 -6.85 19.62 -13.49
N GLY A 291 -6.53 19.00 -14.64
CA GLY A 291 -5.57 17.86 -14.73
C GLY A 291 -4.17 18.17 -14.16
N LEU A 292 -3.91 19.42 -13.80
CA LEU A 292 -2.78 19.83 -12.99
C LEU A 292 -3.06 19.64 -11.49
N THR A 293 -2.14 18.98 -10.80
CA THR A 293 -2.13 18.92 -9.34
C THR A 293 -2.13 20.32 -8.71
N ASN A 294 -1.38 21.25 -9.31
CA ASN A 294 -1.17 22.63 -8.90
C ASN A 294 -0.75 23.49 -10.11
N ARG A 295 -1.03 24.80 -10.05
CA ARG A 295 -0.61 25.78 -11.07
C ARG A 295 0.50 26.73 -10.59
N LEU A 296 0.88 26.60 -9.33
CA LEU A 296 1.92 27.39 -8.68
C LEU A 296 3.01 26.44 -8.23
N ILE A 297 4.25 26.68 -8.64
CA ILE A 297 5.42 25.91 -8.24
C ILE A 297 6.28 26.77 -7.30
N THR A 298 6.62 26.23 -6.13
CA THR A 298 7.55 26.81 -5.15
C THR A 298 8.71 25.84 -4.97
N PRO A 299 9.76 25.89 -5.82
CA PRO A 299 10.80 24.87 -5.87
C PRO A 299 11.83 25.05 -4.74
N ASN A 300 11.40 24.93 -3.49
CA ASN A 300 12.19 25.13 -2.28
C ASN A 300 12.62 23.81 -1.59
N GLY A 301 12.07 22.67 -2.05
CA GLY A 301 12.36 21.34 -1.53
C GLY A 301 11.60 20.97 -0.26
N ASP A 302 10.52 21.66 0.08
CA ASP A 302 9.72 21.38 1.29
C ASP A 302 8.67 20.27 1.10
N GLY A 303 8.60 19.68 -0.10
CA GLY A 303 7.66 18.65 -0.51
C GLY A 303 6.29 19.19 -0.95
N LYS A 304 6.06 20.50 -0.87
CA LYS A 304 4.77 21.15 -1.19
C LYS A 304 4.93 22.01 -2.43
N ASN A 305 4.15 21.69 -3.46
CA ASN A 305 4.13 22.43 -4.71
C ASN A 305 5.52 22.62 -5.35
N ASP A 306 6.50 21.75 -5.05
CA ASP A 306 7.84 21.79 -5.67
C ASP A 306 7.83 21.45 -7.16
N THR A 307 6.78 20.76 -7.60
CA THR A 307 6.62 20.30 -8.97
C THR A 307 5.18 20.55 -9.43
N MET A 308 5.00 20.54 -10.75
CA MET A 308 3.71 20.52 -11.41
C MET A 308 3.52 19.15 -12.03
N VAL A 309 2.44 18.45 -11.67
CA VAL A 309 2.10 17.15 -12.26
C VAL A 309 0.81 17.28 -13.06
N PHE A 310 0.89 16.91 -14.33
CA PHE A 310 -0.25 16.84 -15.25
C PHE A 310 -0.71 15.39 -15.39
N ILE A 311 -1.87 15.07 -14.83
CA ILE A 311 -2.53 13.76 -14.88
C ILE A 311 -3.53 13.77 -16.04
N TYR A 312 -3.58 12.67 -16.78
CA TYR A 312 -4.42 12.54 -17.97
C TYR A 312 -5.05 11.16 -18.08
N ASP A 313 -6.18 11.06 -18.78
CA ASP A 313 -6.70 9.81 -19.29
C ASP A 313 -6.20 9.56 -20.71
N ASN A 314 -5.69 8.37 -20.98
CA ASN A 314 -5.18 8.00 -22.28
C ASN A 314 -5.53 6.55 -22.62
N PRO A 315 -6.83 6.22 -22.74
CA PRO A 315 -7.29 4.84 -22.92
C PRO A 315 -6.81 4.22 -24.24
N LEU A 316 -6.53 5.05 -25.25
CA LEU A 316 -6.03 4.62 -26.56
C LEU A 316 -4.50 4.44 -26.59
N GLY A 317 -3.79 4.68 -25.49
CA GLY A 317 -2.34 4.45 -25.42
C GLY A 317 -1.51 5.35 -26.32
N ASN A 318 -2.00 6.55 -26.68
CA ASN A 318 -1.25 7.48 -27.53
C ASN A 318 0.06 7.92 -26.85
N THR A 319 1.12 8.14 -27.61
CA THR A 319 2.33 8.77 -27.07
C THR A 319 2.03 10.19 -26.59
N VAL A 320 2.22 10.44 -25.30
CA VAL A 320 2.02 11.76 -24.68
C VAL A 320 3.36 12.44 -24.48
N LYS A 321 3.48 13.70 -24.89
CA LYS A 321 4.68 14.53 -24.69
C LYS A 321 4.29 15.85 -24.05
N GLY A 322 5.09 16.32 -23.10
CA GLY A 322 4.92 17.63 -22.46
C GLY A 322 6.12 18.52 -22.71
N ARG A 323 5.87 19.78 -23.04
CA ARG A 323 6.89 20.81 -23.24
C ARG A 323 6.53 22.06 -22.46
N ILE A 324 7.56 22.76 -21.98
CA ILE A 324 7.44 24.00 -21.23
C ILE A 324 8.12 25.11 -22.03
N TYR A 325 7.43 26.23 -22.17
CA TYR A 325 7.87 27.41 -22.91
C TYR A 325 7.84 28.65 -22.01
N ASP A 326 8.70 29.63 -22.31
CA ASP A 326 8.58 30.96 -21.73
C ASP A 326 7.48 31.78 -22.44
N LEU A 327 7.18 32.99 -21.96
CA LEU A 327 6.18 33.88 -22.58
C LEU A 327 6.57 34.35 -24.00
N ARG A 328 7.84 34.19 -24.39
CA ARG A 328 8.32 34.50 -25.75
C ARG A 328 8.18 33.30 -26.70
N GLY A 329 7.68 32.16 -26.20
CA GLY A 329 7.54 30.92 -26.96
C GLY A 329 8.83 30.10 -27.10
N THR A 330 9.89 30.45 -26.36
CA THR A 330 11.15 29.70 -26.35
C THR A 330 10.98 28.44 -25.53
N LEU A 331 11.45 27.30 -26.04
CA LEU A 331 11.43 26.04 -25.31
C LEU A 331 12.37 26.12 -24.10
N VAL A 332 11.82 25.89 -22.92
CA VAL A 332 12.54 25.90 -21.63
C VAL A 332 12.92 24.49 -21.20
N ALA A 333 11.96 23.56 -21.26
CA ALA A 333 12.16 22.18 -20.82
C ALA A 333 11.19 21.22 -21.51
N SER A 334 11.55 19.93 -21.53
CA SER A 334 10.61 18.84 -21.78
C SER A 334 10.20 18.24 -20.44
N MET A 335 8.92 17.91 -20.29
CA MET A 335 8.39 17.26 -19.10
C MET A 335 8.86 15.80 -19.05
N THR A 336 9.05 15.30 -17.84
CA THR A 336 9.41 13.90 -17.57
C THR A 336 8.20 13.12 -17.12
N GLN A 337 8.34 11.81 -16.98
CA GLN A 337 7.28 10.97 -16.44
C GLN A 337 6.99 11.34 -14.98
N GLY A 338 5.72 11.58 -14.65
CA GLY A 338 5.31 11.90 -13.29
C GLY A 338 5.15 10.69 -12.37
N PRO A 339 4.78 10.92 -11.10
CA PRO A 339 4.65 9.90 -10.05
C PRO A 339 3.48 8.93 -10.26
N VAL A 340 2.58 9.24 -11.17
CA VAL A 340 1.50 8.35 -11.62
C VAL A 340 1.78 7.89 -13.06
N GLY A 341 1.40 6.66 -13.42
CA GLY A 341 1.67 6.06 -14.75
C GLY A 341 1.16 6.91 -15.91
N ASN A 342 0.02 7.55 -15.74
CA ASN A 342 -0.64 8.45 -16.68
C ASN A 342 -0.43 9.92 -16.31
N SER A 343 0.81 10.31 -16.02
CA SER A 343 1.14 11.69 -15.68
C SER A 343 2.48 12.15 -16.24
N LEU A 344 2.59 13.46 -16.48
CA LEU A 344 3.84 14.15 -16.80
C LEU A 344 4.17 15.14 -15.69
N LEU A 345 5.46 15.34 -15.40
CA LEU A 345 5.95 16.21 -14.34
C LEU A 345 6.90 17.27 -14.91
N TRP A 346 6.84 18.46 -14.31
CA TRP A 346 7.89 19.47 -14.41
C TRP A 346 8.24 20.00 -13.02
N ASP A 347 9.53 20.08 -12.72
CA ASP A 347 10.11 20.45 -11.42
C ASP A 347 10.61 21.91 -11.38
N ALA A 348 10.13 22.75 -12.29
CA ALA A 348 10.63 24.11 -12.50
C ALA A 348 12.14 24.18 -12.80
N ARG A 349 12.75 23.13 -13.37
CA ARG A 349 14.15 23.16 -13.80
C ARG A 349 14.31 23.10 -15.32
N ALA A 350 15.43 23.65 -15.77
CA ALA A 350 15.96 23.53 -17.13
C ALA A 350 17.47 23.26 -17.03
N GLY A 351 17.93 22.15 -17.62
CA GLY A 351 19.35 21.75 -17.52
C GLY A 351 19.84 21.58 -16.07
N GLY A 352 18.97 21.12 -15.17
CA GLY A 352 19.28 20.91 -13.74
C GLY A 352 19.22 22.16 -12.85
N ARG A 353 19.05 23.37 -13.42
CA ARG A 353 18.94 24.62 -12.66
C ARG A 353 17.49 25.09 -12.57
N VAL A 354 17.11 25.63 -11.42
CA VAL A 354 15.79 26.23 -11.21
C VAL A 354 15.61 27.44 -12.10
N VAL A 355 14.52 27.48 -12.86
CA VAL A 355 14.21 28.59 -13.76
C VAL A 355 13.84 29.86 -12.98
N PRO A 356 13.98 31.07 -13.58
CA PRO A 356 13.52 32.31 -12.95
C PRO A 356 12.06 32.28 -12.51
N GLY A 357 11.70 33.09 -11.50
CA GLY A 357 10.31 33.30 -11.14
C GLY A 357 9.56 33.96 -12.30
N GLY A 358 8.35 33.49 -12.59
CA GLY A 358 7.57 33.97 -13.73
C GLY A 358 6.51 32.99 -14.22
N ILE A 359 5.80 33.40 -15.27
CA ILE A 359 4.78 32.59 -15.92
C ILE A 359 5.40 31.81 -17.07
N TYR A 360 5.08 30.53 -17.14
CA TYR A 360 5.47 29.61 -18.20
C TYR A 360 4.23 29.00 -18.85
N ILE A 361 4.37 28.61 -20.12
CA ILE A 361 3.32 27.95 -20.89
C ILE A 361 3.67 26.48 -20.98
N TYR A 362 2.79 25.60 -20.51
CA TYR A 362 2.93 24.17 -20.77
C TYR A 362 2.11 23.78 -21.99
N GLN A 363 2.58 22.76 -22.68
CA GLN A 363 1.94 22.17 -23.83
C GLN A 363 2.06 20.66 -23.80
N ILE A 364 0.91 19.98 -23.78
CA ILE A 364 0.79 18.53 -23.81
C ILE A 364 0.25 18.12 -25.17
N THR A 365 0.91 17.19 -25.83
CA THR A 365 0.47 16.59 -27.09
C THR A 365 0.22 15.11 -26.90
N ALA A 366 -0.95 14.62 -27.33
CA ALA A 366 -1.31 13.21 -27.34
C ALA A 366 -1.94 12.87 -28.70
N GLY A 367 -1.18 12.20 -29.57
CA GLY A 367 -1.56 12.05 -30.98
C GLY A 367 -1.78 13.41 -31.66
N ALA A 368 -2.94 13.61 -32.28
CA ALA A 368 -3.32 14.88 -32.91
C ALA A 368 -3.84 15.95 -31.93
N LYS A 369 -4.16 15.58 -30.67
CA LYS A 369 -4.69 16.51 -29.68
C LYS A 369 -3.57 17.30 -29.01
N ARG A 370 -3.85 18.59 -28.76
CA ARG A 370 -2.93 19.50 -28.07
C ARG A 370 -3.67 20.24 -26.96
N TYR A 371 -3.07 20.25 -25.78
CA TYR A 371 -3.55 20.94 -24.59
C TYR A 371 -2.50 21.95 -24.15
N ASN A 372 -2.90 23.18 -23.90
CA ASN A 372 -2.01 24.23 -23.44
C ASN A 372 -2.57 24.87 -22.18
N GLY A 373 -1.70 25.48 -21.40
CA GLY A 373 -2.09 26.35 -20.30
C GLY A 373 -0.88 27.02 -19.70
N THR A 374 -1.08 27.65 -18.54
CA THR A 374 -0.01 28.38 -17.85
C THR A 374 0.27 27.80 -16.46
N VAL A 375 1.51 27.95 -16.04
CA VAL A 375 2.00 27.61 -14.69
C VAL A 375 2.92 28.74 -14.23
N ALA A 376 2.86 29.09 -12.95
CA ALA A 376 3.71 30.13 -12.38
C ALA A 376 4.76 29.53 -11.44
N VAL A 377 6.01 29.97 -11.57
CA VAL A 377 7.09 29.68 -10.64
C VAL A 377 7.23 30.86 -9.69
N ILE A 378 7.06 30.61 -8.40
CA ILE A 378 7.17 31.58 -7.32
C ILE A 378 8.48 31.34 -6.57
N ARG A 379 9.17 32.42 -6.21
CA ARG A 379 10.38 32.41 -5.40
C ARG A 379 10.17 33.16 -4.11
#